data_AF-A0A2A4SFG4-F1
#
_entry.id   AF-A0A2A4SFG4-F1
#
_cell.length_a   1.000
_cell.length_b   1.000
_cell.length_c   1.000
_cell.angle_alpha   90.00
_cell.angle_beta   90.00
_cell.angle_gamma   90.00
#
_symmetry.space_group_name_H-M   'P 1'
#
loop_
_entity.id
_entity.type
_entity.pdbx_description
1 polymer ?
#
loop_
_entity_poly.entity_id
_entity_poly.type
_entity_poly.pdbx_seq_one_letter_code
_entity_poly.pdbx_strand_id
1 'polypeptide(L)'
;MTLKQQKKARKESWTLDNVREGLDRFYKEHNRYPTAHEFDNFIYLPSSRTIQRKFGGLVQLREELNLKGPKDFTKGDYSSQRAYMINKRAHETEKEVYEYLVNRFGVQFVHREFFFLDDKRTRTDFFIYYNDSAFSIDVFYPKDRPNLIGCLNNKLRKYSDETMMQYPVFFLQMNIDIDQRILDDIVKNKKNMLQKNQYLVTFKTLKRFCEDKEPLSLKK
;
A
#
# COMPACT_ATOMS: atom_id res chain seq x y z
N MET A 1 20.24 -7.93 -32.04
CA MET A 1 20.29 -6.47 -31.80
C MET A 1 20.47 -6.24 -30.31
N THR A 2 21.38 -5.35 -29.92
CA THR A 2 21.75 -5.13 -28.52
C THR A 2 20.87 -4.02 -27.95
N LEU A 3 19.94 -4.38 -27.06
CA LEU A 3 18.98 -3.43 -26.49
C LEU A 3 19.67 -2.31 -25.71
N LYS A 4 19.13 -1.10 -25.86
CA LYS A 4 19.59 0.09 -25.13
C LYS A 4 19.32 -0.05 -23.63
N GLN A 5 20.30 0.28 -22.80
CA GLN A 5 20.23 0.13 -21.34
C GLN A 5 20.27 1.48 -20.63
N GLN A 6 19.41 1.69 -19.62
CA GLN A 6 19.32 2.93 -18.83
C GLN A 6 20.67 3.43 -18.30
N LYS A 7 21.50 2.53 -17.73
CA LYS A 7 22.79 2.91 -17.12
C LYS A 7 23.88 3.29 -18.15
N LYS A 8 23.77 2.82 -19.40
CA LYS A 8 24.68 3.18 -20.51
C LYS A 8 24.18 4.37 -21.33
N ALA A 9 22.91 4.76 -21.20
CA ALA A 9 22.27 5.80 -22.00
C ALA A 9 22.63 7.26 -21.63
N ARG A 10 23.69 7.50 -20.83
CA ARG A 10 24.10 8.88 -20.46
C ARG A 10 24.55 9.72 -21.66
N LYS A 11 24.96 9.11 -22.78
CA LYS A 11 25.43 9.81 -23.99
C LYS A 11 24.42 9.86 -25.16
N GLU A 12 23.42 8.98 -25.19
CA GLU A 12 22.51 8.88 -26.35
C GLU A 12 21.05 8.99 -25.95
N SER A 13 20.32 9.85 -26.65
CA SER A 13 18.88 10.05 -26.47
C SER A 13 18.08 8.75 -26.71
N TRP A 14 17.12 8.45 -25.83
CA TRP A 14 16.04 7.51 -26.14
C TRP A 14 15.24 8.04 -27.35
N THR A 15 15.06 7.18 -28.36
CA THR A 15 14.26 7.39 -29.58
C THR A 15 13.02 6.47 -29.53
N LEU A 16 11.98 6.80 -30.31
CA LEU A 16 10.75 5.99 -30.34
C LEU A 16 11.01 4.52 -30.69
N ASP A 17 11.94 4.24 -31.61
CA ASP A 17 12.24 2.87 -32.04
C ASP A 17 12.90 2.04 -30.94
N ASN A 18 13.85 2.63 -30.20
CA ASN A 18 14.48 1.96 -29.05
C ASN A 18 13.47 1.68 -27.93
N VAL A 19 12.51 2.58 -27.73
CA VAL A 19 11.43 2.38 -26.76
C VAL A 19 10.48 1.28 -27.23
N ARG A 20 10.15 1.23 -28.53
CA ARG A 20 9.34 0.17 -29.13
C ARG A 20 9.99 -1.20 -28.96
N GLU A 21 11.29 -1.33 -29.24
CA GLU A 21 12.02 -2.59 -29.08
C GLU A 21 12.01 -3.09 -27.62
N GLY A 22 12.20 -2.17 -26.67
CA GLY A 22 12.09 -2.48 -25.24
C GLY A 22 10.67 -2.88 -24.82
N LEU A 23 9.65 -2.23 -25.37
CA LEU A 23 8.24 -2.57 -25.14
C LEU A 23 7.86 -3.93 -25.72
N ASP A 24 8.32 -4.25 -26.92
CA ASP A 24 8.07 -5.53 -27.57
C ASP A 24 8.70 -6.67 -26.78
N ARG A 25 9.91 -6.46 -26.25
CA ARG A 25 10.53 -7.41 -25.34
C ARG A 25 9.69 -7.60 -24.07
N PHE A 26 9.29 -6.50 -23.43
CA PHE A 26 8.47 -6.58 -22.22
C PHE A 26 7.14 -7.31 -22.50
N TYR A 27 6.52 -7.04 -23.65
CA TYR A 27 5.28 -7.69 -24.06
C TYR A 27 5.49 -9.19 -24.30
N LYS A 28 6.59 -9.62 -24.91
CA LYS A 28 6.94 -11.04 -25.06
C LYS A 28 7.17 -11.73 -23.71
N GLU A 29 7.79 -11.03 -22.75
CA GLU A 29 8.10 -11.59 -21.43
C GLU A 29 6.86 -11.64 -20.51
N HIS A 30 5.96 -10.66 -20.59
CA HIS A 30 4.88 -10.48 -19.61
C HIS A 30 3.46 -10.51 -20.20
N ASN A 31 3.33 -10.66 -21.53
CA ASN A 31 2.07 -10.65 -22.29
C ASN A 31 1.19 -9.41 -22.04
N ARG A 32 1.81 -8.28 -21.67
CA ARG A 32 1.16 -6.98 -21.44
C ARG A 32 2.19 -5.85 -21.56
N TYR A 33 1.73 -4.60 -21.62
CA TYR A 33 2.61 -3.44 -21.59
C TYR A 33 2.98 -3.02 -20.15
N PRO A 34 4.17 -2.40 -19.96
CA PRO A 34 4.65 -2.00 -18.65
C PRO A 34 3.87 -0.80 -18.08
N THR A 35 3.72 -0.80 -16.76
CA THR A 35 3.27 0.32 -15.94
C THR A 35 4.39 1.32 -15.69
N ALA A 36 4.08 2.51 -15.17
CA ALA A 36 5.10 3.54 -14.88
C ALA A 36 6.25 3.03 -14.00
N HIS A 37 5.95 2.29 -12.93
CA HIS A 37 6.99 1.72 -12.08
C HIS A 37 7.85 0.68 -12.78
N GLU A 38 7.29 -0.07 -13.73
CA GLU A 38 8.05 -1.05 -14.50
C GLU A 38 9.01 -0.38 -15.49
N PHE A 39 8.62 0.76 -16.08
CA PHE A 39 9.57 1.57 -16.86
C PHE A 39 10.80 1.98 -16.03
N ASP A 40 10.63 2.25 -14.74
CA ASP A 40 11.73 2.62 -13.85
C ASP A 40 12.55 1.41 -13.38
N ASN A 41 11.97 0.21 -13.33
CA ASN A 41 12.62 -1.00 -12.83
C ASN A 41 13.38 -1.80 -13.90
N PHE A 42 12.96 -1.74 -15.17
CA PHE A 42 13.59 -2.52 -16.23
C PHE A 42 14.70 -1.74 -16.94
N ILE A 43 15.90 -2.33 -16.95
CA ILE A 43 17.11 -1.70 -17.50
C ILE A 43 16.97 -1.36 -19.00
N TYR A 44 16.18 -2.13 -19.75
CA TYR A 44 16.00 -1.96 -21.19
C TYR A 44 14.86 -0.99 -21.57
N LEU A 45 14.21 -0.35 -20.60
CA LEU A 45 13.17 0.65 -20.81
C LEU A 45 13.67 2.04 -20.37
N PRO A 46 13.19 3.15 -20.95
CA PRO A 46 13.47 4.48 -20.40
C PRO A 46 12.76 4.68 -19.06
N SER A 47 13.34 5.49 -18.17
CA SER A 47 12.63 5.90 -16.94
C SER A 47 11.35 6.67 -17.27
N SER A 48 10.34 6.59 -16.40
CA SER A 48 9.09 7.34 -16.49
C SER A 48 9.33 8.85 -16.63
N ARG A 49 10.35 9.39 -15.93
CA ARG A 49 10.72 10.80 -16.01
C ARG A 49 11.32 11.17 -17.37
N THR A 50 12.09 10.26 -17.98
CA THR A 50 12.58 10.44 -19.36
C THR A 50 11.43 10.46 -20.35
N ILE A 51 10.45 9.57 -20.16
CA ILE A 51 9.27 9.50 -21.03
C ILE A 51 8.47 10.80 -20.95
N GLN A 52 8.18 11.27 -19.75
CA GLN A 52 7.45 12.52 -19.55
C GLN A 52 8.13 13.72 -20.22
N ARG A 53 9.45 13.83 -20.10
CA ARG A 53 10.23 14.94 -20.68
C ARG A 53 10.32 14.92 -22.20
N LYS A 54 10.32 13.72 -22.82
CA LYS A 54 10.59 13.56 -24.25
C LYS A 54 9.37 13.28 -25.11
N PHE A 55 8.42 12.55 -24.55
CA PHE A 55 7.26 12.00 -25.25
C PHE A 55 5.94 12.48 -24.60
N GLY A 56 6.00 13.53 -23.77
CA GLY A 56 4.84 14.14 -23.10
C GLY A 56 4.12 13.27 -22.05
N GLY A 57 4.57 12.03 -21.83
CA GLY A 57 4.04 11.13 -20.82
C GLY A 57 3.73 9.75 -21.37
N LEU A 58 3.30 8.84 -20.49
CA LEU A 58 3.03 7.45 -20.87
C LEU A 58 1.80 7.30 -21.75
N VAL A 59 0.77 8.14 -21.56
CA VAL A 59 -0.44 8.10 -22.38
C VAL A 59 -0.11 8.49 -23.82
N GLN A 60 0.54 9.63 -24.00
CA GLN A 60 0.95 10.12 -25.31
C GLN A 60 1.93 9.17 -26.00
N LEU A 61 2.93 8.63 -25.29
CA LEU A 61 3.84 7.63 -25.85
C LEU A 61 3.09 6.39 -26.39
N ARG A 62 2.06 5.92 -25.69
CA ARG A 62 1.28 4.75 -26.12
C ARG A 62 0.38 5.05 -27.31
N GLU A 63 -0.12 6.27 -27.40
CA GLU A 63 -0.87 6.77 -28.55
C GLU A 63 0.02 6.86 -29.79
N GLU A 64 1.20 7.48 -29.66
CA GLU A 64 2.20 7.59 -30.73
C GLU A 64 2.67 6.22 -31.23
N LEU A 65 2.78 5.23 -30.34
CA LEU A 65 3.16 3.86 -30.70
C LEU A 65 1.98 2.98 -31.14
N ASN A 66 0.75 3.51 -31.13
CA ASN A 66 -0.49 2.81 -31.49
C ASN A 66 -0.62 1.43 -30.82
N LEU A 67 -0.32 1.36 -29.51
CA LEU A 67 -0.36 0.11 -28.77
C LEU A 67 -1.80 -0.39 -28.59
N LYS A 68 -2.04 -1.68 -28.81
CA LYS A 68 -3.38 -2.31 -28.73
C LYS A 68 -3.95 -2.44 -27.31
N GLY A 69 -3.20 -2.03 -26.27
CA GLY A 69 -3.59 -2.16 -24.86
C GLY A 69 -4.19 -0.88 -24.26
N PRO A 70 -4.52 -0.87 -22.95
CA PRO A 70 -5.04 0.31 -22.28
C PRO A 70 -4.04 1.47 -22.35
N LYS A 71 -4.44 2.57 -22.98
CA LYS A 71 -3.63 3.80 -23.10
C LYS A 71 -3.41 4.44 -21.74
N ASP A 72 -4.46 4.50 -20.94
CA ASP A 72 -4.45 5.01 -19.58
C ASP A 72 -4.89 3.92 -18.59
N PHE A 73 -3.97 3.47 -17.74
CA PHE A 73 -4.28 2.48 -16.70
C PHE A 73 -5.04 3.07 -15.50
N THR A 74 -5.23 4.39 -15.44
CA THR A 74 -5.92 5.08 -14.34
C THR A 74 -7.42 5.27 -14.60
N LYS A 75 -7.89 4.99 -15.81
CA LYS A 75 -9.28 5.22 -16.25
C LYS A 75 -9.93 3.95 -16.79
N GLY A 76 -11.26 3.99 -16.90
CA GLY A 76 -12.08 2.95 -17.52
C GLY A 76 -12.05 1.61 -16.78
N ASP A 77 -12.33 0.53 -17.51
CA ASP A 77 -12.50 -0.82 -16.98
C ASP A 77 -11.32 -1.32 -16.17
N TYR A 78 -10.09 -0.96 -16.55
CA TYR A 78 -8.88 -1.35 -15.83
C TYR A 78 -8.82 -0.72 -14.42
N SER A 79 -9.30 0.51 -14.27
CA SER A 79 -9.40 1.18 -12.98
C SER A 79 -10.50 0.57 -12.11
N SER A 80 -11.67 0.30 -12.72
CA SER A 80 -12.81 -0.33 -12.06
C SER A 80 -12.50 -1.74 -11.56
N GLN A 81 -11.89 -2.59 -12.39
CA GLN A 81 -11.47 -3.94 -12.01
C GLN A 81 -10.43 -3.92 -10.89
N ARG A 82 -9.47 -2.99 -10.95
CA ARG A 82 -8.48 -2.82 -9.88
C ARG A 82 -9.14 -2.41 -8.56
N ALA A 83 -10.07 -1.46 -8.59
CA ALA A 83 -10.81 -1.03 -7.41
C ALA A 83 -11.63 -2.19 -6.82
N TYR A 84 -12.30 -2.97 -7.67
CA TYR A 84 -13.02 -4.18 -7.24
C TYR A 84 -12.10 -5.18 -6.53
N MET A 85 -10.95 -5.50 -7.12
CA MET A 85 -9.98 -6.42 -6.52
C MET A 85 -9.40 -5.91 -5.20
N ILE A 86 -9.15 -4.60 -5.10
CA ILE A 86 -8.70 -3.97 -3.86
C ILE A 86 -9.77 -4.08 -2.78
N ASN A 87 -11.03 -3.80 -3.12
CA ASN A 87 -12.15 -3.88 -2.16
C ASN A 87 -12.38 -5.31 -1.68
N LYS A 88 -12.36 -6.28 -2.59
CA LYS A 88 -12.46 -7.71 -2.24
C LYS A 88 -11.35 -8.12 -1.29
N ARG A 89 -10.10 -7.77 -1.59
CA ARG A 89 -8.96 -8.07 -0.73
C ARG A 89 -9.05 -7.36 0.62
N ALA A 90 -9.47 -6.09 0.65
CA ALA A 90 -9.65 -5.35 1.89
C ALA A 90 -10.68 -6.04 2.79
N HIS A 91 -11.80 -6.49 2.23
CA HIS A 91 -12.82 -7.21 2.97
C HIS A 91 -12.32 -8.55 3.53
N GLU A 92 -11.62 -9.35 2.71
CA GLU A 92 -11.00 -10.61 3.14
C GLU A 92 -9.98 -10.38 4.26
N THR A 93 -9.17 -9.33 4.12
CA THR A 93 -8.13 -8.94 5.08
C THR A 93 -8.73 -8.50 6.42
N GLU A 94 -9.74 -7.62 6.40
CA GLU A 94 -10.44 -7.18 7.61
C GLU A 94 -11.13 -8.34 8.31
N LYS A 95 -11.72 -9.27 7.55
CA LYS A 95 -12.36 -10.46 8.10
C LYS A 95 -11.37 -11.34 8.87
N GLU A 96 -10.20 -11.61 8.30
CA GLU A 96 -9.14 -12.40 8.96
C GLU A 96 -8.70 -11.75 10.29
N VAL A 97 -8.51 -10.43 10.29
CA VAL A 97 -8.14 -9.68 11.49
C VAL A 97 -9.27 -9.72 12.52
N TYR A 98 -10.50 -9.52 12.10
CA TYR A 98 -11.67 -9.55 12.98
C TYR A 98 -11.83 -10.91 13.67
N GLU A 99 -11.76 -12.01 12.91
CA GLU A 99 -11.87 -13.36 13.46
C GLU A 99 -10.79 -13.64 14.51
N TYR A 100 -9.55 -13.23 14.22
CA TYR A 100 -8.46 -13.33 15.21
C TYR A 100 -8.76 -12.55 16.49
N LEU A 101 -9.17 -11.28 16.35
CA LEU A 101 -9.42 -10.41 17.50
C LEU A 101 -10.60 -10.91 18.35
N VAL A 102 -11.69 -11.35 17.72
CA VAL A 102 -12.85 -11.91 18.42
C VAL A 102 -12.48 -13.18 19.17
N ASN A 103 -11.70 -14.07 18.54
CA ASN A 103 -11.22 -15.28 19.21
C ASN A 103 -10.32 -14.95 20.42
N ARG A 104 -9.55 -13.86 20.35
CA ARG A 104 -8.61 -13.47 21.41
C ARG A 104 -9.25 -12.69 22.55
N PHE A 105 -10.15 -11.76 22.24
CA PHE A 105 -10.69 -10.77 23.20
C PHE A 105 -12.18 -10.94 23.46
N GLY A 106 -12.91 -11.66 22.61
CA GLY A 106 -14.37 -11.78 22.68
C GLY A 106 -15.08 -10.71 21.85
N VAL A 107 -16.21 -11.09 21.24
CA VAL A 107 -16.97 -10.23 20.32
C VAL A 107 -17.45 -8.94 20.97
N GLN A 108 -17.74 -8.96 22.28
CA GLN A 108 -18.23 -7.81 23.04
C GLN A 108 -17.18 -6.71 23.20
N PHE A 109 -15.90 -7.04 23.05
CA PHE A 109 -14.77 -6.14 23.28
C PHE A 109 -14.05 -5.74 21.99
N VAL A 110 -14.57 -6.16 20.82
CA VAL A 110 -14.01 -5.87 19.50
C VAL A 110 -15.03 -5.07 18.69
N HIS A 111 -14.81 -3.77 18.59
CA HIS A 111 -15.69 -2.85 17.88
C HIS A 111 -15.15 -2.59 16.47
N ARG A 112 -16.01 -2.79 15.47
CA ARG A 112 -15.72 -2.46 14.07
C ARG A 112 -16.09 -1.01 13.79
N GLU A 113 -15.33 -0.35 12.93
CA GLU A 113 -15.63 1.01 12.47
C GLU A 113 -15.87 2.02 13.61
N PHE A 114 -15.05 1.94 14.67
CA PHE A 114 -15.21 2.78 15.87
C PHE A 114 -14.89 4.25 15.58
N PHE A 115 -15.75 5.15 16.06
CA PHE A 115 -15.61 6.60 15.92
C PHE A 115 -15.12 7.22 17.24
N PHE A 116 -14.09 8.06 17.17
CA PHE A 116 -13.55 8.76 18.34
C PHE A 116 -14.38 10.00 18.72
N LEU A 117 -15.03 10.61 17.74
CA LEU A 117 -15.98 11.71 17.89
C LEU A 117 -17.29 11.33 17.19
N ASP A 118 -18.37 12.08 17.45
CA ASP A 118 -19.62 11.96 16.70
C ASP A 118 -19.51 12.59 15.30
N ASP A 119 -18.50 12.16 14.55
CA ASP A 119 -18.24 12.54 13.18
C ASP A 119 -17.95 11.31 12.31
N LYS A 120 -18.06 11.45 10.99
CA LYS A 120 -17.77 10.35 10.06
C LYS A 120 -16.28 10.20 9.73
N ARG A 121 -15.40 11.04 10.28
CA ARG A 121 -14.01 11.21 9.81
C ARG A 121 -12.99 10.56 10.75
N THR A 122 -13.22 10.64 12.05
CA THR A 122 -12.37 10.12 13.12
C THR A 122 -12.69 8.66 13.40
N ARG A 123 -12.48 7.80 12.40
CA ARG A 123 -12.85 6.38 12.47
C ARG A 123 -11.64 5.45 12.37
N THR A 124 -11.61 4.39 13.15
CA THR A 124 -10.64 3.27 13.00
C THR A 124 -11.36 2.00 12.54
N ASP A 125 -10.63 1.05 11.93
CA ASP A 125 -11.26 -0.19 11.44
C ASP A 125 -11.66 -1.10 12.60
N PHE A 126 -10.78 -1.22 13.60
CA PHE A 126 -11.06 -1.94 14.84
C PHE A 126 -10.66 -1.14 16.07
N PHE A 127 -11.45 -1.25 17.13
CA PHE A 127 -11.14 -0.76 18.47
C PHE A 127 -11.37 -1.89 19.47
N ILE A 128 -10.38 -2.14 20.32
CA ILE A 128 -10.30 -3.32 21.17
C ILE A 128 -10.14 -2.89 22.61
N TYR A 129 -11.04 -3.37 23.48
CA TYR A 129 -10.91 -3.24 24.92
C TYR A 129 -10.23 -4.49 25.52
N TYR A 130 -9.36 -4.28 26.51
CA TYR A 130 -8.72 -5.32 27.31
C TYR A 130 -8.57 -4.85 28.76
N ASN A 131 -8.15 -5.71 29.71
CA ASN A 131 -8.28 -5.42 31.15
C ASN A 131 -7.69 -4.07 31.58
N ASP A 132 -6.54 -3.69 31.03
CA ASP A 132 -5.81 -2.50 31.49
C ASP A 132 -6.02 -1.26 30.60
N SER A 133 -6.57 -1.42 29.40
CA SER A 133 -6.71 -0.31 28.44
C SER A 133 -7.52 -0.66 27.19
N ALA A 134 -7.38 0.18 26.17
CA ALA A 134 -7.86 -0.10 24.83
C ALA A 134 -6.81 0.28 23.78
N PHE A 135 -6.96 -0.25 22.57
CA PHE A 135 -6.14 0.13 21.42
C PHE A 135 -6.94 0.07 20.13
N SER A 136 -6.45 0.80 19.12
CA SER A 136 -7.07 0.90 17.81
C SER A 136 -6.19 0.29 16.73
N ILE A 137 -6.82 -0.23 15.68
CA ILE A 137 -6.16 -0.84 14.54
C ILE A 137 -6.77 -0.26 13.26
N ASP A 138 -5.91 0.19 12.36
CA ASP A 138 -6.27 0.62 11.01
C ASP A 138 -5.52 -0.27 10.01
N VAL A 139 -6.28 -1.11 9.31
CA VAL A 139 -5.81 -2.21 8.49
C VAL A 139 -5.58 -1.73 7.06
N PHE A 140 -4.53 -2.24 6.42
CA PHE A 140 -4.29 -1.98 5.02
C PHE A 140 -3.46 -3.07 4.37
N TYR A 141 -3.62 -3.20 3.06
CA TYR A 141 -2.88 -4.17 2.26
C TYR A 141 -2.05 -3.43 1.21
N PRO A 142 -0.79 -3.10 1.51
CA PRO A 142 0.08 -2.48 0.53
C PRO A 142 0.55 -3.49 -0.51
N LYS A 143 0.50 -3.15 -1.79
CA LYS A 143 1.00 -4.03 -2.86
C LYS A 143 2.52 -4.19 -2.81
N ASP A 144 3.22 -3.09 -2.53
CA ASP A 144 4.68 -2.97 -2.57
C ASP A 144 5.15 -1.87 -1.63
N ARG A 145 6.48 -1.70 -1.50
CA ARG A 145 7.11 -0.70 -0.64
C ARG A 145 6.66 0.75 -0.96
N PRO A 146 6.63 1.23 -2.21
CA PRO A 146 6.10 2.55 -2.53
C PRO A 146 4.64 2.73 -2.11
N ASN A 147 3.78 1.75 -2.39
CA ASN A 147 2.37 1.80 -1.99
C ASN A 147 2.21 1.81 -0.47
N LEU A 148 3.03 1.05 0.26
CA LEU A 148 3.09 1.07 1.73
C LEU A 148 3.37 2.47 2.27
N ILE A 149 4.40 3.13 1.76
CA ILE A 149 4.78 4.48 2.18
C ILE A 149 3.61 5.46 1.95
N GLY A 150 2.94 5.34 0.79
CA GLY A 150 1.76 6.13 0.46
C GLY A 150 0.60 5.91 1.45
N CYS A 151 0.24 4.65 1.68
CA CYS A 151 -0.80 4.26 2.65
C CYS A 151 -0.48 4.80 4.04
N LEU A 152 0.75 4.60 4.53
CA LEU A 152 1.18 5.08 5.83
C LEU A 152 1.11 6.60 5.95
N ASN A 153 1.53 7.36 4.93
CA ASN A 153 1.43 8.82 4.95
C ASN A 153 -0.01 9.31 5.05
N ASN A 154 -0.94 8.65 4.36
CA ASN A 154 -2.36 8.99 4.44
C ASN A 154 -2.90 8.72 5.85
N LYS A 155 -2.52 7.59 6.47
CA LYS A 155 -2.91 7.27 7.84
C LYS A 155 -2.29 8.24 8.86
N LEU A 156 -1.01 8.58 8.74
CA LEU A 156 -0.38 9.57 9.62
C LEU A 156 -1.06 10.95 9.56
N ARG A 157 -1.58 11.34 8.39
CA ARG A 157 -2.35 12.57 8.26
C ARG A 157 -3.74 12.47 8.87
N LYS A 158 -4.38 11.29 8.78
CA LYS A 158 -5.69 11.02 9.39
C LYS A 158 -5.59 11.04 10.92
N TYR A 159 -4.55 10.41 11.48
CA TYR A 159 -4.31 10.30 12.92
C TYR A 159 -3.40 11.42 13.45
N SER A 160 -3.46 12.62 12.86
CA SER A 160 -2.71 13.78 13.37
C SER A 160 -3.40 14.47 14.54
N ASP A 161 -4.70 14.22 14.73
CA ASP A 161 -5.52 14.84 15.76
C ASP A 161 -5.32 14.15 17.12
N GLU A 162 -5.20 14.94 18.18
CA GLU A 162 -5.02 14.45 19.55
C GLU A 162 -6.19 13.57 20.02
N THR A 163 -7.40 13.82 19.53
CA THR A 163 -8.60 13.02 19.83
C THR A 163 -8.46 11.57 19.38
N MET A 164 -7.75 11.32 18.28
CA MET A 164 -7.48 9.97 17.77
C MET A 164 -6.23 9.33 18.36
N MET A 165 -5.45 10.06 19.17
CA MET A 165 -4.20 9.60 19.79
C MET A 165 -4.33 9.27 21.28
N GLN A 166 -5.56 9.30 21.81
CA GLN A 166 -5.87 8.94 23.20
C GLN A 166 -5.50 7.48 23.54
N TYR A 167 -5.47 6.61 22.52
CA TYR A 167 -5.12 5.21 22.64
C TYR A 167 -3.99 4.84 21.67
N PRO A 168 -3.23 3.76 21.93
CA PRO A 168 -2.32 3.19 20.95
C PRO A 168 -3.01 2.93 19.60
N VAL A 169 -2.33 3.29 18.52
CA VAL A 169 -2.80 3.11 17.13
C VAL A 169 -1.85 2.18 16.41
N PHE A 170 -2.36 1.05 15.94
CA PHE A 170 -1.64 0.09 15.12
C PHE A 170 -2.03 0.24 13.65
N PHE A 171 -1.11 0.74 12.85
CA PHE A 171 -1.19 0.66 11.39
C PHE A 171 -0.78 -0.76 10.98
N LEU A 172 -1.78 -1.61 10.76
CA LEU A 172 -1.59 -3.02 10.48
C LEU A 172 -1.49 -3.24 8.97
N GLN A 173 -0.30 -3.63 8.52
CA GLN A 173 -0.08 -4.05 7.14
C GLN A 173 -0.24 -5.58 7.03
N MET A 174 -0.95 -6.04 6.00
CA MET A 174 -1.34 -7.44 5.86
C MET A 174 -0.69 -8.17 4.68
N ASN A 175 0.23 -7.51 3.96
CA ASN A 175 0.99 -8.17 2.91
C ASN A 175 2.11 -9.03 3.50
N ILE A 176 2.02 -10.35 3.31
CA ILE A 176 2.97 -11.33 3.85
C ILE A 176 4.39 -11.19 3.28
N ASP A 177 4.52 -10.63 2.08
CA ASP A 177 5.82 -10.39 1.43
C ASP A 177 6.59 -9.22 2.08
N ILE A 178 5.93 -8.45 2.94
CA ILE A 178 6.50 -7.31 3.65
C ILE A 178 6.67 -7.67 5.12
N ASP A 179 7.89 -8.02 5.51
CA ASP A 179 8.20 -8.37 6.90
C ASP A 179 8.43 -7.13 7.78
N GLN A 180 8.56 -7.35 9.09
CA GLN A 180 8.76 -6.26 10.06
C GLN A 180 10.08 -5.50 9.81
N ARG A 181 11.13 -6.16 9.31
CA ARG A 181 12.42 -5.51 9.05
C ARG A 181 12.29 -4.45 7.96
N ILE A 182 11.49 -4.73 6.93
CA ILE A 182 11.16 -3.75 5.89
C ILE A 182 10.40 -2.55 6.47
N LEU A 183 9.45 -2.79 7.40
CA LEU A 183 8.71 -1.72 8.05
C LEU A 183 9.62 -0.83 8.89
N ASP A 184 10.51 -1.43 9.67
CA ASP A 184 11.44 -0.72 10.54
C ASP A 184 12.42 0.14 9.72
N ASP A 185 12.92 -0.39 8.58
CA ASP A 185 13.75 0.37 7.63
C ASP A 185 12.99 1.56 7.01
N ILE A 186 11.71 1.38 6.69
CA ILE A 186 10.87 2.47 6.17
C ILE A 186 10.69 3.56 7.21
N VAL A 187 10.36 3.20 8.46
CA VAL A 187 10.14 4.18 9.55
C VAL A 187 11.44 4.93 9.85
N LYS A 188 12.58 4.23 9.90
CA LYS A 188 13.89 4.83 10.16
C LYS A 188 14.27 5.94 9.17
N ASN A 189 13.88 5.78 7.90
CA ASN A 189 14.24 6.71 6.82
C ASN A 189 13.14 7.75 6.50
N LYS A 190 12.04 7.78 7.25
CA LYS A 190 10.94 8.72 6.99
C LYS A 190 11.22 10.10 7.56
N LYS A 191 10.81 11.12 6.79
CA LYS A 191 10.77 12.51 7.29
C LYS A 191 9.68 12.72 8.34
N ASN A 192 8.48 12.17 8.09
CA ASN A 192 7.36 12.25 9.02
C ASN A 192 7.34 10.98 9.87
N MET A 193 7.86 11.06 11.08
CA MET A 193 7.99 9.90 11.97
C MET A 193 6.64 9.48 12.56
N LEU A 194 6.57 8.23 13.03
CA LEU A 194 5.47 7.78 13.89
C LEU A 194 5.51 8.57 15.21
N GLN A 195 4.36 8.95 15.74
CA GLN A 195 4.24 9.55 17.07
C GLN A 195 4.31 8.49 18.19
N LYS A 196 4.47 8.92 19.45
CA LYS A 196 4.75 8.05 20.62
C LYS A 196 3.76 6.88 20.81
N ASN A 197 2.53 7.00 20.32
CA ASN A 197 1.47 5.98 20.44
C ASN A 197 1.10 5.33 19.10
N GLN A 198 1.90 5.52 18.05
CA GLN A 198 1.64 4.97 16.72
C GLN A 198 2.66 3.87 16.39
N TYR A 199 2.15 2.76 15.86
CA TYR A 199 2.94 1.58 15.56
C TYR A 199 2.65 1.11 14.14
N LEU A 200 3.69 0.81 13.38
CA LEU A 200 3.57 0.17 12.06
C LEU A 200 4.00 -1.29 12.19
N VAL A 201 3.06 -2.21 12.00
CA VAL A 201 3.27 -3.61 12.35
C VAL A 201 2.79 -4.56 11.26
N THR A 202 3.43 -5.73 11.20
CA THR A 202 2.90 -6.90 10.49
C THR A 202 1.84 -7.60 11.35
N PHE A 203 1.02 -8.46 10.71
CA PHE A 203 0.07 -9.27 11.46
C PHE A 203 0.72 -10.16 12.52
N LYS A 204 1.88 -10.75 12.20
CA LYS A 204 2.64 -11.57 13.15
C LYS A 204 3.06 -10.78 14.39
N THR A 205 3.53 -9.55 14.21
CA THR A 205 3.91 -8.66 15.30
C THR A 205 2.70 -8.26 16.15
N LEU A 206 1.58 -7.96 15.51
CA LEU A 206 0.33 -7.66 16.19
C LEU A 206 -0.16 -8.85 17.05
N LYS A 207 -0.12 -10.06 16.51
CA LYS A 207 -0.55 -11.27 17.25
C LYS A 207 0.21 -11.41 18.56
N ARG A 208 1.54 -11.28 18.52
CA ARG A 208 2.40 -11.30 19.71
C ARG A 208 2.02 -10.22 20.72
N PHE A 209 1.81 -8.98 20.25
CA PHE A 209 1.34 -7.90 21.13
C PHE A 209 0.01 -8.26 21.82
N CYS A 210 -0.93 -8.86 21.10
CA CYS A 210 -2.22 -9.27 21.66
C CYS A 210 -2.15 -10.50 22.57
N GLU A 211 -1.20 -11.42 22.35
CA GLU A 211 -0.96 -12.57 23.24
C GLU A 211 -0.64 -12.09 24.66
N ASP A 212 0.13 -11.01 24.79
CA ASP A 212 0.53 -10.40 26.07
C ASP A 212 -0.59 -9.60 26.77
N LYS A 213 -1.80 -9.50 26.21
CA LYS A 213 -2.90 -8.70 26.79
C LYS A 213 -3.98 -9.57 27.41
N GLU A 214 -4.31 -9.34 28.68
CA GLU A 214 -5.42 -10.05 29.31
C GLU A 214 -6.78 -9.54 28.78
N PRO A 215 -7.65 -10.41 28.24
CA PRO A 215 -8.99 -10.04 27.83
C PRO A 215 -9.83 -9.56 29.01
N LEU A 216 -10.71 -8.62 28.73
CA LEU A 216 -11.81 -8.32 29.65
C LEU A 216 -12.71 -9.54 29.81
N SER A 217 -13.09 -9.80 31.05
CA SER A 217 -14.15 -10.75 31.36
C SER A 217 -15.39 -10.00 31.79
N LEU A 218 -16.54 -10.39 31.26
CA LEU A 218 -17.81 -9.99 31.85
C LEU A 218 -17.89 -10.70 33.20
N LYS A 219 -17.83 -9.94 34.30
CA LYS A 219 -18.22 -10.48 35.60
C LYS A 219 -19.67 -10.97 35.45
N LYS A 220 -19.87 -12.27 35.63
CA LYS A 220 -21.19 -12.89 35.70
C LYS A 220 -21.96 -12.35 36.90
#